data_AF-A0A2H6BHJ9-F1
#
_entry.id   AF-A0A2H6BHJ9-F1
#
_cell.length_a   1.000
_cell.length_b   1.000
_cell.length_c   1.000
_cell.angle_alpha   90.00
_cell.angle_beta   90.00
_cell.angle_gamma   90.00
#
_symmetry.space_group_name_H-M   'P 1'
#
loop_
_entity.id
_entity.type
_entity.pdbx_description
1 polymer ?
#
loop_
_entity_poly.entity_id
_entity_poly.type
_entity_poly.pdbx_seq_one_letter_code
_entity_poly.pdbx_strand_id
1 'polypeptide(L)' 'MRKVSRSTIGVDLRVGVSVPRTVTIERLPPRIVEIVPEYADYSYFVLDDGTIVIVDPATYDVVYVIEA' A
#
# COMPACT_ATOMS: atom_id res chain seq x y z
N MET A 1 -2.00 -10.89 -9.63
CA MET A 1 -1.57 -9.59 -9.09
C MET A 1 -1.32 -8.62 -10.23
N ARG A 2 -2.16 -7.60 -10.40
CA ARG A 2 -1.89 -6.52 -11.36
C ARG A 2 -0.89 -5.58 -10.70
N LYS A 3 0.37 -5.62 -11.13
CA LYS A 3 1.44 -4.73 -10.65
C LYS A 3 1.09 -3.29 -11.04
N VAL A 4 1.20 -2.36 -10.10
CA VAL A 4 0.99 -0.94 -10.37
C VAL A 4 2.33 -0.33 -10.76
N SER A 5 2.42 0.31 -11.93
CA SER A 5 3.68 0.91 -12.37
C SER A 5 3.93 2.23 -11.66
N ARG A 6 5.15 2.43 -11.13
CA ARG A 6 5.56 3.64 -10.40
C ARG A 6 5.39 4.92 -11.24
N SER A 7 5.68 4.83 -12.54
CA SER A 7 5.49 5.92 -13.51
C SER A 7 4.02 6.27 -13.77
N THR A 8 3.09 5.32 -13.56
CA THR A 8 1.64 5.55 -13.71
C THR A 8 1.03 6.23 -12.50
N ILE A 9 1.60 6.02 -11.30
CA ILE A 9 1.12 6.68 -10.07
C ILE A 9 1.56 8.15 -10.04
N GLY A 10 2.73 8.50 -10.59
CA GLY A 10 3.18 9.90 -10.73
C GLY A 10 3.39 10.64 -9.39
N VAL A 11 3.50 9.91 -8.28
CA VAL A 11 3.61 10.45 -6.93
C VAL A 11 4.84 9.88 -6.24
N ASP A 12 5.61 10.75 -5.60
CA ASP A 12 6.66 10.39 -4.64
C ASP A 12 5.96 9.72 -3.44
N LEU A 13 5.90 8.38 -3.43
CA LEU A 13 5.19 7.62 -2.40
C LEU A 13 5.93 7.74 -1.06
N ARG A 14 5.45 8.68 -0.24
CA ARG A 14 5.95 8.98 1.09
C ARG A 14 4.81 8.84 2.09
N VAL A 15 5.13 8.56 3.34
CA VAL A 15 4.13 8.53 4.43
C VAL A 15 3.36 9.85 4.47
N GLY A 16 2.04 9.76 4.62
CA GLY A 16 1.11 10.89 4.66
C GLY A 16 0.66 11.42 3.30
N VAL A 17 1.12 10.82 2.19
CA VAL A 17 0.64 11.18 0.85
C VAL A 17 -0.58 10.34 0.48
N SER A 18 -1.63 10.97 -0.03
CA SER A 18 -2.80 10.24 -0.53
C SER A 18 -2.54 9.63 -1.91
N VAL A 19 -2.85 8.34 -2.07
CA VAL A 19 -2.78 7.67 -3.37
C VAL A 19 -4.09 7.84 -4.16
N PRO A 20 -4.02 7.91 -5.51
CA PRO A 20 -5.23 7.96 -6.33
C PRO A 20 -6.12 6.74 -6.10
N ARG A 21 -7.44 6.94 -6.00
CA ARG A 21 -8.44 5.86 -5.86
C ARG A 21 -8.55 4.92 -7.06
N THR A 22 -7.83 5.22 -8.14
CA THR A 22 -7.68 4.34 -9.31
C THR A 22 -6.74 3.16 -9.03
N VAL A 23 -5.95 3.24 -7.96
CA VAL A 23 -5.08 2.14 -7.50
C VAL A 23 -5.92 1.07 -6.82
N THR A 24 -5.79 -0.17 -7.28
CA THR A 24 -6.41 -1.31 -6.60
C THR A 24 -5.55 -1.70 -5.40
N ILE A 25 -6.16 -1.70 -4.22
CA ILE A 25 -5.54 -2.08 -2.95
C ILE A 25 -6.14 -3.40 -2.47
N GLU A 26 -5.32 -4.23 -1.85
CA GLU A 26 -5.71 -5.53 -1.30
C GLU A 26 -5.51 -5.54 0.23
N ARG A 27 -6.33 -6.30 0.96
CA ARG A 27 -6.16 -6.41 2.42
C ARG A 27 -4.83 -7.08 2.74
N LEU A 28 -4.20 -6.67 3.85
CA LEU A 28 -2.96 -7.30 4.30
C LEU A 28 -3.14 -8.81 4.52
N PRO A 29 -2.13 -9.63 4.19
CA PRO A 29 -2.20 -11.07 4.38
C PRO A 29 -2.46 -11.44 5.85
N PRO A 30 -3.28 -12.46 6.14
CA PRO A 30 -3.62 -12.85 7.51
C PRO A 30 -2.40 -13.05 8.42
N ARG A 31 -1.32 -13.60 7.87
CA ARG A 31 -0.06 -13.81 8.60
C ARG A 31 0.55 -12.53 9.16
N ILE A 32 0.42 -11.39 8.47
CA ILE A 32 0.90 -10.10 8.99
C ILE A 32 0.02 -9.65 10.16
N VAL A 33 -1.29 -9.80 10.01
CA VAL A 33 -2.28 -9.45 11.04
C VAL A 33 -2.13 -10.33 12.28
N GLU A 34 -1.79 -11.60 12.11
CA GLU A 34 -1.50 -12.51 13.24
C GLU A 34 -0.27 -12.07 14.05
N ILE A 35 0.75 -11.51 13.39
CA ILE A 35 1.97 -11.03 14.05
C ILE A 35 1.72 -9.64 14.68
N VAL A 36 0.98 -8.79 13.98
CA VAL A 36 0.67 -7.41 14.40
C VAL A 36 -0.81 -7.11 14.11
N PRO A 37 -1.70 -7.35 15.10
CA PRO A 37 -3.15 -7.19 14.93
C PRO A 37 -3.61 -5.79 14.54
N GLU A 38 -2.86 -4.76 14.94
CA GLU A 38 -3.13 -3.36 14.57
C GLU A 38 -3.12 -3.13 13.06
N TYR A 39 -2.48 -4.02 12.29
CA TYR A 39 -2.48 -3.93 10.84
C TYR A 39 -3.76 -4.44 10.15
N ALA A 40 -4.75 -4.97 10.89
CA ALA A 40 -5.94 -5.62 10.34
C ALA A 40 -6.77 -4.72 9.41
N ASP A 41 -6.82 -3.42 9.71
CA ASP A 41 -7.65 -2.45 8.98
C ASP A 41 -6.91 -1.80 7.80
N TYR A 42 -5.62 -2.08 7.63
CA TYR A 42 -4.84 -1.52 6.52
C TYR A 42 -4.85 -2.41 5.28
N SER A 43 -4.64 -1.77 4.14
CA SER A 43 -4.49 -2.43 2.85
C SER A 43 -3.11 -2.17 2.27
N TYR A 44 -2.74 -2.91 1.23
CA TYR A 44 -1.48 -2.75 0.54
C TYR A 44 -1.62 -2.86 -0.97
N PHE A 45 -0.61 -2.36 -1.66
CA PHE A 45 -0.37 -2.67 -3.07
C PHE A 45 1.13 -2.79 -3.31
N VAL A 46 1.51 -3.40 -4.43
CA VAL A 46 2.91 -3.64 -4.79
C VAL A 46 3.22 -2.94 -6.10
N LEU A 47 4.30 -2.18 -6.09
CA LEU A 47 4.84 -1.52 -7.28
C LEU A 47 5.55 -2.52 -8.19
N ASP A 48 5.82 -2.09 -9.41
CA ASP A 48 6.59 -2.86 -10.39
C ASP A 48 7.99 -3.21 -9.93
N ASP A 49 8.64 -2.29 -9.20
CA ASP A 49 9.98 -2.43 -8.60
C ASP A 49 10.03 -3.31 -7.33
N GLY A 50 8.87 -3.80 -6.86
CA GLY A 50 8.78 -4.67 -5.68
C GLY A 50 8.54 -3.92 -4.37
N THR A 51 8.48 -2.59 -4.38
CA THR A 51 8.12 -1.79 -3.20
C THR A 51 6.70 -2.13 -2.74
N ILE A 52 6.53 -2.38 -1.44
CA ILE A 52 5.23 -2.62 -0.82
C ILE A 52 4.79 -1.33 -0.13
N VAL A 53 3.59 -0.87 -0.48
CA VAL A 53 3.00 0.34 0.10
C VAL A 53 1.79 -0.07 0.93
N ILE A 54 1.80 0.30 2.20
CA ILE A 54 0.68 0.09 3.13
C ILE A 54 -0.11 1.39 3.23
N VAL A 55 -1.43 1.29 3.12
CA VAL A 55 -2.35 2.43 3.09
C VAL A 55 -3.53 2.24 4.05
N ASP A 56 -4.05 3.36 4.55
CA ASP A 56 -5.37 3.40 5.18
C ASP A 56 -6.43 3.37 4.07
N PRO A 57 -7.29 2.33 3.99
CA PRO A 57 -8.31 2.25 2.95
C PRO A 57 -9.46 3.26 3.13
N ALA A 58 -9.63 3.86 4.31
CA ALA A 58 -10.63 4.89 4.55
C ALA A 58 -10.20 6.24 3.97
N THR A 59 -8.92 6.59 4.09
CA THR A 59 -8.38 7.88 3.62
C THR A 59 -7.61 7.80 2.31
N TYR A 60 -7.13 6.61 1.93
CA TYR A 60 -6.16 6.36 0.86
C TYR A 60 -4.79 6.99 1.15
N ASP A 61 -4.45 7.25 2.40
CA ASP A 61 -3.13 7.77 2.76
C ASP A 61 -2.11 6.65 2.92
N VAL A 62 -0.88 6.92 2.47
CA VAL A 62 0.26 6.04 2.73
C VAL A 62 0.62 6.09 4.21
N VAL A 63 0.60 4.93 4.85
CA VAL A 63 0.94 4.75 6.26
C VAL A 63 2.37 4.25 6.40
N TYR A 64 2.81 3.38 5.49
CA TYR A 64 4.14 2.81 5.52
C TYR A 64 4.63 2.39 4.13
N VAL A 65 5.95 2.41 3.93
CA VAL A 65 6.59 2.00 2.68
C VAL A 65 7.73 1.03 3.02
N ILE A 66 7.75 -0.10 2.34
CA ILE A 66 8.81 -1.11 2.44
C ILE A 66 9.51 -1.17 1.09
N GLU A 67 10.74 -0.68 1.04
CA GLU A 67 11.62 -0.77 -0.12
C GLU A 67 12.35 -2.12 -0.11
N ALA A 68 12.62 -2.65 -1.31
CA ALA A 68 13.35 -3.90 -1.52
C ALA A 68 14.87 -3.69 -1.46
#